data_AF-A0A2M7ZR35-F1
#
_entry.id   AF-A0A2M7ZR35-F1
#
_cell.length_a   1.000
_cell.length_b   1.000
_cell.length_c   1.000
_cell.angle_alpha   90.00
_cell.angle_beta   90.00
_cell.angle_gamma   90.00
#
_symmetry.space_group_name_H-M   'P 1'
#
loop_
_entity.id
_entity.type
_entity.pdbx_description
1 polymer ?
#
loop_
_entity_poly.entity_id
_entity_poly.type
_entity_poly.pdbx_seq_one_letter_code
_entity_poly.pdbx_strand_id
1 'polypeptide(L)'
;MRFIPLIFYIRLRKKELINPWVSMQMKVLLGRQLDKSKLAQGLPLNAMYYNKTGWWSYWTNDAGIVDDGEIKYIISCFTPIPEKEALPIMKELSAKVYALMKWRSRN
;
A
#
# COMPACT_ATOMS: atom_id res chain seq x y z
N MET A 1 -13.62 -1.79 15.85
CA MET A 1 -12.44 -1.02 15.36
C MET A 1 -12.70 -0.62 13.91
N ARG A 2 -12.93 0.66 13.61
CA ARG A 2 -13.01 1.12 12.21
C ARG A 2 -11.60 1.10 11.63
N PHE A 3 -11.39 0.52 10.44
CA PHE A 3 -10.08 0.53 9.76
C PHE A 3 -9.78 1.95 9.24
N ILE A 4 -9.31 2.82 10.13
CA ILE A 4 -8.89 4.21 9.85
C ILE A 4 -7.90 4.32 8.67
N PRO A 5 -6.93 3.39 8.48
CA PRO A 5 -6.02 3.44 7.33
C PRO A 5 -6.73 3.31 5.99
N LEU A 6 -7.71 2.41 5.88
CA LEU A 6 -8.38 2.13 4.60
C LEU A 6 -9.22 3.31 4.14
N ILE A 7 -9.98 3.94 5.06
CA ILE A 7 -10.79 5.12 4.72
C ILE A 7 -9.94 6.31 4.31
N PHE A 8 -8.76 6.49 4.91
CA PHE A 8 -7.81 7.52 4.49
C PHE A 8 -7.38 7.33 3.03
N TYR A 9 -6.94 6.12 2.65
CA TYR A 9 -6.52 5.84 1.28
C TYR A 9 -7.68 5.90 0.27
N ILE A 10 -8.91 5.54 0.68
CA ILE A 10 -10.10 5.70 -0.16
C ILE A 10 -10.35 7.17 -0.46
N ARG A 11 -10.34 8.03 0.56
CA ARG A 11 -10.53 9.48 0.39
C ARG A 11 -9.39 10.12 -0.40
N LEU A 12 -8.15 9.72 -0.15
CA LEU A 12 -6.98 10.16 -0.92
C LEU A 12 -7.14 9.82 -2.41
N ARG A 13 -7.51 8.57 -2.72
CA ARG A 13 -7.76 8.13 -4.10
C ARG A 13 -8.88 8.95 -4.77
N LYS A 14 -9.96 9.24 -4.05
CA LYS A 14 -11.10 10.00 -4.55
C LYS A 14 -10.89 11.51 -4.58
N LYS A 15 -9.75 12.01 -4.10
CA LYS A 15 -9.45 13.45 -3.97
C LYS A 15 -10.34 14.17 -2.94
N GLU A 16 -10.79 13.43 -1.92
CA GLU A 16 -11.77 13.81 -0.91
C GLU A 16 -11.18 13.98 0.50
N LEU A 17 -9.85 14.07 0.68
CA LEU A 17 -9.28 14.29 2.02
C LEU A 17 -9.75 15.62 2.62
N ILE A 18 -9.40 16.72 1.96
CA ILE A 18 -9.83 18.09 2.29
C ILE A 18 -10.30 18.77 1.00
N ASN A 19 -9.44 18.75 -0.02
CA ASN A 19 -9.76 19.15 -1.38
C ASN A 19 -8.84 18.39 -2.38
N PRO A 20 -9.06 18.53 -3.70
CA PRO A 20 -8.24 17.84 -4.69
C PRO A 20 -6.77 18.20 -4.69
N TRP A 21 -6.42 19.45 -4.41
CA TRP A 21 -5.03 19.91 -4.36
C TRP A 21 -4.27 19.27 -3.21
N VAL A 22 -4.84 19.29 -1.99
CA VAL A 22 -4.25 18.64 -0.81
C VAL A 22 -4.08 17.14 -1.04
N SER A 23 -5.08 16.49 -1.65
CA SER A 23 -5.01 15.07 -1.96
C SER A 23 -3.87 14.77 -2.94
N MET A 24 -3.61 15.64 -3.92
CA MET A 24 -2.48 15.47 -4.83
C MET A 24 -1.14 15.62 -4.11
N GLN A 25 -0.98 16.65 -3.26
CA GLN A 25 0.26 16.86 -2.49
C GLN A 25 0.56 15.67 -1.58
N MET A 26 -0.47 15.15 -0.88
CA MET A 26 -0.34 13.97 -0.03
C MET A 26 0.07 12.74 -0.85
N LYS A 27 -0.50 12.55 -2.04
CA LYS A 27 -0.13 11.46 -2.93
C LYS A 27 1.34 11.57 -3.38
N VAL A 28 1.82 12.78 -3.69
CA VAL A 28 3.23 13.02 -4.02
C VAL A 28 4.15 12.65 -2.86
N LEU A 29 3.81 13.06 -1.63
CA LEU A 29 4.59 12.71 -0.44
C LEU A 29 4.67 11.20 -0.22
N LEU A 30 3.53 10.50 -0.32
CA LEU A 30 3.45 9.05 -0.10
C LEU A 30 4.08 8.24 -1.25
N GLY A 31 4.15 8.78 -2.47
CA GLY A 31 4.81 8.13 -3.60
C GLY A 31 6.34 8.23 -3.57
N ARG A 32 6.90 9.04 -2.67
CA ARG A 32 8.35 9.26 -2.52
C ARG A 32 8.95 8.51 -1.32
N GLN A 33 8.30 7.44 -0.87
CA GLN A 33 8.87 6.62 0.21
C GLN A 33 10.18 5.96 -0.22
N LEU A 34 11.19 6.11 0.64
CA LEU A 34 12.52 5.51 0.46
C LEU A 34 12.55 4.07 0.99
N ASP A 35 11.78 3.78 2.03
CA ASP A 35 11.63 2.42 2.56
C ASP A 35 10.76 1.59 1.60
N LYS A 36 11.43 0.68 0.88
CA LYS A 36 10.80 -0.29 -0.01
C LYS A 36 10.91 -1.72 0.53
N SER A 37 11.18 -1.92 1.82
CA SER A 37 11.46 -3.24 2.40
C SER A 37 10.23 -4.14 2.56
N LYS A 38 9.03 -3.55 2.70
CA LYS A 38 7.77 -4.26 3.02
C LYS A 38 6.98 -4.66 1.76
N LEU A 39 5.71 -4.27 1.62
CA LEU A 39 4.85 -4.71 0.52
C LEU A 39 5.40 -4.27 -0.85
N ALA A 40 6.15 -3.17 -0.90
CA ALA A 40 6.79 -2.69 -2.11
C ALA A 40 7.69 -3.74 -2.79
N GLN A 41 8.34 -4.64 -2.05
CA GLN A 41 9.22 -5.67 -2.64
C GLN A 41 8.49 -6.71 -3.47
N GLY A 42 7.19 -6.92 -3.24
CA GLY A 42 6.39 -7.89 -3.98
C GLY A 42 5.73 -7.31 -5.23
N LEU A 43 5.86 -6.00 -5.47
CA LEU A 43 5.25 -5.31 -6.59
C LEU A 43 6.20 -5.29 -7.81
N PRO A 44 5.68 -5.26 -9.04
CA PRO A 44 6.54 -5.12 -10.22
C PRO A 44 7.17 -3.73 -10.28
N LEU A 45 8.29 -3.60 -11.00
CA LEU A 45 9.08 -2.36 -11.05
C LEU A 45 8.32 -1.14 -11.60
N ASN A 46 7.31 -1.37 -12.43
CA ASN A 46 6.48 -0.31 -13.01
C ASN A 46 5.31 0.12 -12.12
N ALA A 47 5.04 -0.60 -11.01
CA ALA A 47 3.98 -0.22 -10.10
C ALA A 47 4.42 0.92 -9.19
N MET A 48 3.60 1.97 -9.14
CA MET A 48 3.73 3.02 -8.15
C MET A 48 3.00 2.62 -6.87
N TYR A 49 3.69 2.71 -5.74
CA TYR A 49 3.12 2.42 -4.44
C TYR A 49 3.14 3.67 -3.55
N TYR A 50 1.95 4.24 -3.34
CA TYR A 50 1.76 5.42 -2.49
C TYR A 50 1.42 4.96 -1.09
N ASN A 51 2.42 4.82 -0.22
CA ASN A 51 2.28 4.06 1.00
C ASN A 51 2.84 4.74 2.25
N LYS A 52 2.49 4.14 3.38
CA LYS A 52 3.08 4.43 4.68
C LYS A 52 3.36 3.12 5.40
N THR A 53 4.63 2.91 5.72
CA THR A 53 5.11 1.79 6.53
C THR A 53 5.12 2.14 8.02
N GLY A 54 5.15 1.13 8.87
CA GLY A 54 5.34 1.29 10.31
C GLY A 54 5.71 -0.02 10.98
N TRP A 55 6.39 0.08 12.11
CA TRP A 55 6.75 -1.06 12.94
C TRP A 55 6.82 -0.60 14.40
N TRP A 56 6.48 -1.50 15.31
CA TRP A 56 6.61 -1.27 16.75
C TRP A 56 6.66 -2.62 17.47
N SER A 57 7.80 -2.94 18.08
CA SER A 57 7.98 -4.20 18.83
C SER A 57 7.59 -5.42 17.98
N TYR A 58 6.48 -6.09 18.33
CA TYR A 58 5.92 -7.24 17.62
C TYR A 58 4.88 -6.88 16.55
N TRP A 59 4.73 -5.61 16.16
CA TRP A 59 3.84 -5.19 15.10
C TRP A 59 4.60 -4.67 13.89
N THR A 60 4.19 -5.12 12.71
CA THR A 60 4.64 -4.59 11.41
C THR A 60 3.41 -4.26 10.57
N ASN A 61 3.43 -3.11 9.91
CA ASN A 61 2.37 -2.71 9.01
C ASN A 61 2.88 -1.98 7.77
N ASP A 62 2.05 -2.05 6.74
CA ASP A 62 2.22 -1.29 5.52
C ASP A 62 0.85 -1.16 4.85
N ALA A 63 0.51 0.06 4.44
CA ALA A 63 -0.75 0.35 3.80
C ALA A 63 -0.54 1.42 2.73
N GLY A 64 -1.25 1.30 1.62
CA GLY A 64 -1.06 2.21 0.50
C GLY A 64 -1.97 1.94 -0.70
N ILE A 65 -1.82 2.80 -1.70
CA ILE A 65 -2.44 2.67 -3.03
C ILE A 65 -1.41 2.10 -3.99
N VAL A 66 -1.74 1.01 -4.66
CA VAL A 66 -0.97 0.46 -5.79
C VAL A 66 -1.59 0.95 -7.09
N ASP A 67 -0.75 1.41 -8.01
CA ASP A 67 -1.13 1.93 -9.34
C ASP A 67 -0.04 1.57 -10.35
N ASP A 68 -0.30 0.64 -11.26
CA ASP A 68 0.66 0.24 -12.30
C ASP A 68 0.28 0.72 -13.72
N GLY A 69 -0.76 1.56 -13.81
CA GLY A 69 -1.35 2.04 -15.07
C GLY A 69 -2.55 1.22 -15.55
N GLU A 70 -2.60 -0.09 -15.26
CA GLU A 70 -3.71 -0.98 -15.63
C GLU A 70 -4.60 -1.28 -14.42
N ILE A 71 -4.00 -1.72 -13.32
CA ILE A 71 -4.69 -2.07 -12.09
C ILE A 71 -4.44 -1.04 -11.00
N LYS A 72 -5.49 -0.79 -10.21
CA LYS A 72 -5.47 0.19 -9.14
C LYS A 72 -6.25 -0.27 -7.93
N TYR A 73 -5.55 -0.53 -6.83
CA TYR A 73 -6.15 -1.03 -5.61
C TYR A 73 -5.53 -0.44 -4.36
N ILE A 74 -6.23 -0.60 -3.25
CA ILE A 74 -5.77 -0.20 -1.92
C ILE A 74 -5.48 -1.49 -1.16
N ILE A 75 -4.30 -1.56 -0.53
CA ILE A 75 -3.90 -2.67 0.32
C ILE A 75 -3.52 -2.12 1.69
N SER A 76 -3.88 -2.87 2.72
CA SER A 76 -3.62 -2.52 4.12
C SER A 76 -3.29 -3.80 4.88
N CYS A 77 -2.02 -3.98 5.25
CA CYS A 77 -1.52 -5.14 5.96
C CYS A 77 -1.07 -4.75 7.37
N PHE A 78 -1.59 -5.46 8.37
CA PHE A 78 -1.23 -5.31 9.77
C PHE A 78 -0.97 -6.70 10.34
N THR A 79 0.25 -6.94 10.80
CA THR A 79 0.64 -8.25 11.33
C THR A 79 1.27 -8.09 12.71
N PRO A 80 0.87 -8.90 13.71
CA PRO A 80 1.55 -9.00 14.99
C PRO A 80 2.81 -9.88 14.86
N ILE A 81 3.66 -9.53 13.90
CA ILE A 81 4.92 -10.21 13.59
C ILE A 81 6.04 -9.15 13.62
N PRO A 82 7.18 -9.40 14.29
CA PRO A 82 8.35 -8.54 14.26
C PRO A 82 8.85 -8.31 12.83
N GLU A 83 9.39 -7.12 12.55
CA GLU A 83 9.68 -6.68 11.18
C GLU A 83 10.51 -7.69 10.38
N LYS A 84 11.60 -8.21 10.97
CA LYS A 84 12.50 -9.18 10.31
C LYS A 84 11.78 -10.41 9.77
N GLU A 85 10.81 -10.94 10.51
CA GLU A 85 10.01 -12.10 10.13
C GLU A 85 8.88 -11.72 9.17
N ALA A 86 8.34 -10.51 9.31
CA ALA A 86 7.26 -10.01 8.48
C ALA A 86 7.71 -9.66 7.05
N LEU A 87 8.96 -9.22 6.83
CA LEU A 87 9.45 -8.82 5.50
C LEU A 87 9.24 -9.88 4.41
N PRO A 88 9.73 -11.14 4.54
CA PRO A 88 9.53 -12.15 3.51
C PRO A 88 8.05 -12.49 3.28
N ILE A 89 7.24 -12.49 4.36
CA ILE A 89 5.80 -12.76 4.29
C ILE A 89 5.08 -11.64 3.52
N MET A 90 5.37 -10.38 3.84
CA MET A 90 4.76 -9.23 3.18
C MET A 90 5.14 -9.14 1.70
N LYS A 91 6.39 -9.48 1.35
CA LYS A 91 6.81 -9.59 -0.04
C LYS A 91 5.96 -10.61 -0.80
N GLU A 92 5.84 -11.83 -0.28
CA GLU A 92 5.07 -12.90 -0.92
C GLU A 92 3.57 -12.56 -1.00
N LEU A 93 3.00 -12.04 0.09
CA LEU A 93 1.62 -11.59 0.15
C LEU A 93 1.34 -10.53 -0.91
N SER A 94 2.20 -9.52 -1.02
CA SER A 94 2.06 -8.43 -1.98
C SER A 94 2.07 -8.95 -3.43
N ALA A 95 2.98 -9.88 -3.76
CA ALA A 95 3.05 -10.50 -5.07
C ALA A 95 1.78 -11.30 -5.39
N LYS A 96 1.27 -12.10 -4.44
CA LYS A 96 0.03 -12.88 -4.58
C LYS A 96 -1.19 -11.98 -4.77
N VAL A 97 -1.30 -10.90 -3.99
CA VAL A 97 -2.40 -9.93 -4.13
C VAL A 97 -2.32 -9.22 -5.47
N TYR A 98 -1.13 -8.78 -5.91
CA TYR A 98 -0.95 -8.16 -7.22
C TYR A 98 -1.41 -9.09 -8.35
N ALA A 99 -0.98 -10.36 -8.32
CA ALA A 99 -1.37 -11.37 -9.30
C ALA A 99 -2.89 -11.59 -9.32
N LEU A 100 -3.53 -11.67 -8.15
CA LEU A 100 -4.98 -11.79 -8.03
C LEU A 100 -5.71 -10.57 -8.62
N MET A 101 -5.27 -9.36 -8.31
CA MET A 101 -5.88 -8.13 -8.82
C MET A 101 -5.70 -8.01 -10.35
N LYS A 102 -4.55 -8.42 -10.87
CA LYS A 102 -4.30 -8.48 -12.31
C LYS A 102 -5.19 -9.48 -13.02
N TRP A 103 -5.36 -10.67 -12.44
CA TRP A 103 -6.28 -11.68 -12.97
C TRP A 103 -7.73 -11.17 -12.99
N ARG A 104 -8.19 -10.53 -11.90
CA ARG A 104 -9.53 -9.93 -11.81
C ARG A 104 -9.78 -8.74 -12.73
N SER A 105 -8.73 -8.09 -13.25
CA SER A 105 -8.90 -6.99 -14.19
C SER A 105 -9.02 -7.47 -15.64
N ARG A 106 -8.65 -8.73 -15.91
CA ARG A 106 -8.65 -9.34 -17.25
C ARG A 106 -9.86 -10.25 -17.49
N ASN A 107 -10.55 -10.64 -16.43
CA ASN A 107 -11.78 -11.45 -16.43
C ASN A 107 -12.91 -10.64 -15.80
#